data_AF-A0A7H1MA23-F1
#
_entry.id   AF-A0A7H1MA23-F1
#
_cell.length_a   1.000
_cell.length_b   1.000
_cell.length_c   1.000
_cell.angle_alpha   90.00
_cell.angle_beta   90.00
_cell.angle_gamma   90.00
#
_symmetry.space_group_name_H-M   'P 1'
#
loop_
_entity.id
_entity.type
_entity.pdbx_description
1 polymer ?
#
loop_
_entity_poly.entity_id
_entity_poly.type
_entity_poly.pdbx_seq_one_letter_code
_entity_poly.pdbx_strand_id
1 'polypeptide(L)'
;MLSLTAAYRTNGGKTLSGGQRFKAGNYWLINPNLAFAANDRISLSGGIQWLSAQPDRLNGSRESPRSTATYAHFGAGYGFSKSASLNASARFNQGKAVPN
;
A
#
# COMPACT_ATOMS: atom_id res chain seq x y z
N MET A 1 -5.26 -18.87 5.62
CA MET A 1 -3.90 -18.38 5.40
C MET A 1 -3.76 -16.96 5.91
N LEU A 2 -2.86 -16.75 6.86
CA LEU A 2 -2.43 -15.44 7.31
C LEU A 2 -1.11 -15.09 6.62
N SER A 3 -0.99 -13.84 6.16
CA SER A 3 0.19 -13.32 5.48
C SER A 3 0.47 -11.89 5.95
N LEU A 4 1.74 -11.54 6.09
CA LEU A 4 2.17 -10.19 6.43
C LEU A 4 3.28 -9.78 5.47
N THR A 5 3.06 -8.71 4.70
CA THR A 5 4.06 -8.17 3.79
C THR A 5 4.50 -6.79 4.27
N ALA A 6 5.75 -6.66 4.68
CA ALA A 6 6.39 -5.39 4.97
C ALA A 6 7.37 -5.03 3.83
N ALA A 7 7.35 -3.77 3.40
CA ALA A 7 8.27 -3.25 2.40
C ALA A 7 8.78 -1.88 2.84
N TYR A 8 10.05 -1.62 2.56
CA TYR A 8 10.68 -0.32 2.81
C TYR A 8 11.34 0.16 1.53
N ARG A 9 11.01 1.37 1.10
CA ARG A 9 11.67 2.02 -0.03
C ARG A 9 12.44 3.22 0.46
N THR A 10 13.75 3.15 0.29
CA THR A 10 14.65 4.30 0.39
C THR A 10 14.71 4.99 -0.96
N ASN A 11 14.44 6.28 -1.00
CA ASN A 11 14.69 7.09 -2.18
C ASN A 11 16.01 7.85 -1.97
N GLY A 12 17.00 7.56 -2.83
CA GLY A 12 18.22 8.35 -2.93
C GLY A 12 17.90 9.71 -3.54
N GLY A 13 18.44 10.79 -2.97
CA GLY A 13 18.26 12.13 -3.52
C GLY A 13 18.86 12.23 -4.92
N LYS A 14 18.09 12.72 -5.88
CA LYS A 14 18.58 13.02 -7.23
C LYS A 14 18.77 14.53 -7.37
N THR A 15 19.96 14.94 -7.78
CA THR A 15 20.21 16.32 -8.20
C THR A 15 19.70 16.45 -9.63
N LEU A 16 18.67 17.28 -9.86
CA LEU A 16 18.25 17.61 -11.22
C LEU A 16 19.24 18.62 -11.83
N SER A 17 19.53 18.47 -13.12
CA SER A 17 20.32 19.44 -13.90
C SER A 17 19.62 20.79 -13.88
N GLY A 18 20.18 21.74 -13.11
CA GLY A 18 19.55 23.02 -12.79
C GLY A 18 19.79 23.50 -11.35
N GLY A 19 20.45 22.69 -10.50
CA GLY A 19 20.84 23.09 -9.14
C GLY A 19 19.81 22.79 -8.06
N GLN A 20 18.64 22.24 -8.42
CA GLN A 20 17.63 21.80 -7.45
C GLN A 20 17.89 20.36 -6.98
N ARG A 21 18.02 20.18 -5.65
CA ARG A 21 18.08 18.87 -5.01
C ARG A 21 16.66 18.35 -4.77
N PHE A 22 16.25 17.31 -5.50
CA PHE A 22 15.01 16.59 -5.26
C PHE A 22 15.28 15.33 -4.45
N LYS A 23 14.83 15.31 -3.20
CA LYS A 23 14.88 14.12 -2.36
C LYS A 23 13.45 13.67 -2.10
N ALA A 24 13.02 12.68 -2.89
CA ALA A 24 11.81 11.95 -2.56
C ALA A 24 11.98 11.31 -1.18
N GLY A 25 10.97 11.43 -0.34
CA GLY A 25 10.88 10.87 0.97
C GLY A 25 10.87 9.35 0.90
N ASN A 26 11.43 8.74 1.94
CA ASN A 26 11.37 7.30 2.12
C ASN A 26 9.95 6.91 2.51
N TYR A 27 9.50 5.73 2.10
CA TYR A 27 8.24 5.20 2.58
C TYR A 27 8.36 3.76 3.04
N TRP A 28 7.61 3.42 4.08
CA TRP A 28 7.41 2.06 4.51
C TRP A 28 5.96 1.66 4.31
N LEU A 29 5.75 0.40 3.95
CA LEU A 29 4.48 -0.20 3.62
C LEU A 29 4.33 -1.47 4.45
N ILE A 30 3.21 -1.62 5.13
CA ILE A 30 2.85 -2.84 5.86
C ILE A 30 1.50 -3.32 5.36
N ASN A 31 1.39 -4.61 5.03
CA ASN A 31 0.20 -5.23 4.47
C ASN A 31 -0.09 -6.55 5.20
N PRO A 32 -0.73 -6.52 6.38
CA PRO A 32 -1.40 -7.70 6.91
C PRO A 32 -2.55 -8.10 5.98
N ASN A 33 -2.60 -9.38 5.63
CA ASN A 33 -3.65 -9.96 4.82
C ASN A 33 -4.01 -11.35 5.35
N LEU A 34 -5.31 -11.60 5.46
CA LEU A 34 -5.90 -12.86 5.87
C LEU A 34 -6.79 -13.36 4.74
N ALA A 35 -6.63 -14.61 4.35
CA ALA A 35 -7.49 -15.29 3.39
C ALA A 35 -7.97 -16.61 3.99
N PHE A 36 -9.23 -16.95 3.84
CA PHE A 36 -9.79 -18.22 4.27
C PHE A 36 -10.69 -18.80 3.19
N ALA A 37 -10.57 -20.11 2.96
CA ALA A 37 -11.52 -20.84 2.13
C ALA A 37 -12.74 -21.13 2.99
N ALA A 38 -13.89 -20.60 2.59
CA ALA A 38 -15.16 -20.92 3.23
C ALA A 38 -15.68 -22.30 2.79
N ASN A 39 -15.36 -22.71 1.56
CA ASN A 39 -15.69 -24.01 0.96
C ASN A 39 -14.68 -24.34 -0.15
N ASP A 40 -14.79 -25.53 -0.78
CA ASP A 40 -13.95 -25.96 -1.92
C ASP A 40 -13.97 -25.00 -3.12
N ARG A 41 -14.99 -24.14 -3.20
CA ARG A 41 -15.16 -23.16 -4.28
C ARG A 41 -15.13 -21.72 -3.81
N ILE A 42 -15.41 -21.43 -2.54
CA ILE A 42 -15.54 -20.06 -2.05
C ILE A 42 -14.34 -19.72 -1.17
N SER A 43 -13.67 -18.62 -1.49
CA SER A 43 -12.62 -18.03 -0.68
C SER A 43 -12.99 -16.60 -0.32
N LEU A 44 -12.60 -16.19 0.86
CA LEU A 44 -12.76 -14.84 1.36
C LEU A 44 -11.38 -14.32 1.78
N SER A 45 -11.13 -13.05 1.54
CA SER A 45 -9.86 -12.40 1.79
C SER A 45 -10.11 -11.01 2.33
N GLY A 46 -9.26 -10.58 3.24
CA GLY A 46 -9.35 -9.27 3.86
C GLY A 46 -7.97 -8.85 4.34
N GLY A 47 -7.66 -7.58 4.20
CA GLY A 47 -6.40 -7.05 4.65
C GLY A 47 -6.43 -5.54 4.82
N ILE A 48 -5.36 -5.05 5.43
CA ILE A 48 -5.13 -3.63 5.65
C ILE A 48 -3.76 -3.33 5.08
N GLN A 49 -3.64 -2.26 4.31
CA GLN A 49 -2.38 -1.75 3.80
C GLN A 49 -2.14 -0.38 4.43
N TRP A 50 -1.06 -0.27 5.19
CA TRP A 50 -0.61 0.97 5.78
C TRP A 50 0.65 1.45 5.06
N LEU A 51 0.57 2.64 4.46
CA LEU A 51 1.69 3.30 3.80
C LEU A 51 2.05 4.55 4.59
N SER A 52 3.29 4.67 5.07
CA SER A 52 3.78 5.90 5.66
C SER A 52 4.91 6.44 4.81
N ALA A 53 4.64 7.53 4.10
CA ALA A 53 5.59 8.29 3.30
C ALA A 53 6.13 9.47 4.09
N GLN A 54 7.46 9.56 4.16
CA GLN A 54 8.16 10.72 4.69
C GLN A 54 8.03 11.91 3.73
N PRO A 55 8.13 13.15 4.23
CA PRO A 55 7.99 14.34 3.40
C PRO A 55 9.03 14.38 2.28
N ASP A 56 8.57 14.64 1.06
CA ASP A 56 9.45 14.95 -0.07
C ASP A 56 10.09 16.32 0.20
N ARG A 57 11.42 16.41 0.08
CA ARG A 57 12.16 17.67 0.19
C ARG A 57 12.61 18.09 -1.20
N LEU A 58 12.14 19.25 -1.65
CA LEU A 58 12.57 19.88 -2.88
C LEU A 58 13.31 21.18 -2.50
N ASN A 59 14.61 21.20 -2.76
CA ASN A 59 15.47 22.37 -2.55
C ASN A 59 15.42 23.01 -1.14
N GLY A 60 15.32 22.19 -0.09
CA GLY A 60 15.27 22.67 1.30
C GLY A 60 13.88 23.11 1.79
N SER A 61 12.92 23.33 0.87
CA SER A 61 11.52 23.58 1.20
C SER A 61 10.70 22.29 1.25
N ARG A 62 9.78 22.24 2.21
CA ARG A 62 8.92 21.09 2.53
C ARG A 62 7.69 21.13 1.62
N GLU A 63 7.82 20.63 0.39
CA GLU A 63 6.73 20.64 -0.62
C GLU A 63 5.62 19.62 -0.33
N SER A 64 5.95 18.47 0.27
CA SER A 64 4.94 17.47 0.64
C SER A 64 5.03 17.15 2.12
N PRO A 65 3.96 17.35 2.90
CA PRO A 65 3.93 16.92 4.28
C PRO A 65 3.97 15.39 4.36
N ARG A 66 4.40 14.86 5.51
CA ARG A 66 4.43 13.42 5.78
C ARG A 66 3.03 12.86 5.48
N SER A 67 2.90 11.85 4.64
CA SER A 67 1.59 11.29 4.30
C SER A 67 1.50 9.87 4.77
N THR A 68 0.56 9.60 5.67
CA THR A 68 0.26 8.26 6.14
C THR A 68 -1.09 7.85 5.56
N ALA A 69 -1.10 6.91 4.63
CA ALA A 69 -2.29 6.41 3.98
C ALA A 69 -2.64 5.02 4.51
N THR A 70 -3.88 4.85 4.94
CA THR A 70 -4.41 3.54 5.34
C THR A 70 -5.47 3.10 4.35
N TYR A 71 -5.26 1.92 3.78
CA TYR A 71 -6.18 1.26 2.88
C TYR A 71 -6.68 -0.02 3.54
N ALA A 72 -7.97 -0.29 3.41
CA ALA A 72 -8.54 -1.59 3.73
C ALA A 72 -8.94 -2.26 2.42
N HIS A 73 -8.75 -3.56 2.30
CA HIS A 73 -9.25 -4.32 1.16
C HIS A 73 -9.96 -5.57 1.63
N PHE A 74 -11.02 -5.92 0.91
CA PHE A 74 -11.79 -7.12 1.13
C PHE A 74 -12.09 -7.74 -0.23
N GLY A 75 -12.04 -9.06 -0.33
CA GLY A 75 -12.35 -9.75 -1.57
C GLY A 75 -12.89 -11.15 -1.35
N ALA A 76 -13.67 -11.61 -2.30
CA ALA A 76 -14.22 -12.94 -2.36
C ALA A 76 -13.80 -13.60 -3.67
N GLY A 77 -13.32 -14.84 -3.62
CA GLY A 77 -13.03 -15.67 -4.78
C GLY A 77 -14.05 -16.80 -4.91
N TYR A 78 -14.47 -17.08 -6.14
CA TYR A 78 -15.30 -18.22 -6.51
C TYR A 78 -14.61 -19.08 -7.57
N GLY A 79 -14.35 -20.35 -7.28
CA GLY A 79 -13.86 -21.34 -8.21
C GLY A 79 -15.01 -22.01 -8.96
N PHE A 80 -15.13 -21.75 -10.27
CA PHE A 80 -16.10 -22.42 -11.14
C PHE A 80 -15.66 -23.84 -11.49
N SER A 81 -14.38 -24.03 -11.78
CA SER A 81 -13.76 -25.31 -12.10
C SER A 81 -12.32 -25.35 -11.57
N LYS A 82 -11.63 -26.49 -11.67
CA LYS A 82 -10.22 -26.61 -11.24
C LYS A 82 -9.28 -25.61 -11.94
N SER A 83 -9.70 -25.04 -13.08
CA SER A 83 -8.92 -24.11 -13.90
C SER A 83 -9.54 -22.72 -14.05
N ALA A 84 -10.80 -22.52 -13.63
CA ALA A 84 -11.49 -21.23 -13.74
C ALA A 84 -11.92 -20.75 -12.36
N SER A 85 -11.39 -19.60 -11.95
CA SER A 85 -11.79 -18.89 -10.73
C SER A 85 -11.99 -17.41 -11.00
N LEU A 86 -12.97 -16.82 -10.34
CA LEU A 86 -13.23 -15.39 -10.36
C LEU A 86 -12.95 -14.81 -8.98
N ASN A 87 -12.20 -13.72 -8.93
CA ASN A 87 -11.98 -12.96 -7.70
C ASN A 87 -12.63 -11.59 -7.85
N ALA A 88 -13.48 -11.24 -6.90
CA ALA A 88 -13.97 -9.89 -6.71
C ALA A 88 -13.26 -9.30 -5.50
N SER A 89 -12.65 -8.14 -5.65
CA SER A 89 -12.04 -7.41 -4.54
C SER A 89 -12.43 -5.94 -4.58
N ALA A 90 -12.68 -5.40 -3.39
CA ALA A 90 -12.96 -4.00 -3.15
C ALA A 90 -11.85 -3.43 -2.27
N ARG A 91 -11.35 -2.26 -2.64
CA ARG A 91 -10.35 -1.52 -1.88
C ARG A 91 -10.91 -0.19 -1.44
N PHE A 92 -10.85 0.06 -0.15
CA PHE A 92 -11.30 1.26 0.51
C PHE A 92 -10.10 2.08 0.95
N ASN A 93 -10.15 3.39 0.70
CA ASN A 93 -9.20 4.34 1.26
C ASN A 93 -9.80 4.90 2.56
N GLN A 94 -9.28 4.50 3.72
CA GLN A 94 -9.81 4.92 5.02
C GLN A 94 -9.30 6.31 5.44
N GLY A 95 -8.15 6.76 4.90
CA GLY A 95 -7.69 8.13 5.14
C GLY A 95 -6.21 8.34 4.84
N LYS A 96 -5.89 9.57 4.41
CA LYS A 96 -4.53 10.12 4.40
C LYS A 96 -4.36 11.03 5.62
N ALA A 97 -3.68 10.56 6.65
CA ALA A 97 -3.24 11.40 7.75
C ALA A 97 -2.02 12.22 7.30
N VAL A 98 -2.19 13.53 7.25
CA VAL A 98 -1.12 14.50 7.06
C VAL A 98 -0.86 15.12 8.44
N PRO A 99 0.22 14.76 9.15
CA PRO A 99 0.56 15.40 10.41
C PRO A 99 0.98 16.85 10.12
N ASN A 100 0.35 17.80 10.82
CA ASN A 100 0.74 19.22 10.86
C ASN A 100 2.20 19.38 11.34
#